data_AF-A0A291LIN2-F1
#
_entry.id   AF-A0A291LIN2-F1
#
_cell.length_a   1.000
_cell.length_b   1.000
_cell.length_c   1.000
_cell.angle_alpha   90.00
_cell.angle_beta   90.00
_cell.angle_gamma   90.00
#
_symmetry.space_group_name_H-M   'P 1'
#
loop_
_entity.id
_entity.type
_entity.pdbx_description
1 polymer ?
#
loop_
_entity_poly.entity_id
_entity_poly.type
_entity_poly.pdbx_seq_one_letter_code
_entity_poly.pdbx_strand_id
1 'polypeptide(L)'
;MNNSRLSTNFLQAVQYRTNLENAINKLLGTPSNYQVTVEGKIIYLHSGKIVQNTKSKGVMLINEMGEVVKTFDSGSVCAKYLGIGRTSVYSKIKTNKPVLFNNKNYFIKPIKD
;
A
#
# COMPACT_ATOMS: atom_id res chain seq x y z
N MET A 1 49.02 12.20 -32.35
CA MET A 1 47.72 12.91 -32.45
C MET A 1 46.65 12.03 -31.82
N ASN A 2 45.85 12.58 -30.90
CA ASN A 2 44.88 11.81 -30.12
C ASN A 2 43.48 12.04 -30.70
N ASN A 3 42.95 11.05 -31.42
CA ASN A 3 41.67 11.15 -32.14
C ASN A 3 40.44 10.93 -31.22
N SER A 4 40.66 10.77 -29.92
CA SER A 4 39.61 10.50 -28.92
C SER A 4 38.98 11.75 -28.31
N ARG A 5 39.21 12.94 -28.87
CA ARG A 5 38.57 14.17 -28.38
C ARG A 5 37.09 14.17 -28.76
N LEU A 6 36.21 14.47 -27.79
CA LEU A 6 34.76 14.54 -27.98
C LEU A 6 34.36 15.53 -29.10
N SER A 7 35.18 16.56 -29.32
CA SER A 7 35.03 17.57 -30.37
C SER A 7 35.39 17.10 -31.78
N THR A 8 36.05 15.94 -31.95
CA THR A 8 36.46 15.42 -33.26
C THR A 8 35.50 14.37 -33.84
N ASN A 9 34.50 13.91 -33.07
CA ASN A 9 33.58 12.82 -33.47
C ASN A 9 32.10 13.26 -33.51
N PHE A 10 31.86 14.41 -34.14
CA PHE A 10 30.53 15.06 -34.23
C PHE A 10 29.43 14.12 -34.73
N LEU A 11 29.73 13.31 -35.76
CA LEU A 11 28.76 12.36 -36.34
C LEU A 11 28.31 11.30 -35.34
N GLN A 12 29.21 10.81 -34.48
CA GLN A 12 28.90 9.81 -33.46
C GLN A 12 28.06 10.42 -32.31
N ALA A 13 28.36 11.67 -31.93
CA ALA A 13 27.59 12.39 -30.91
C ALA A 13 26.15 12.69 -31.37
N VAL A 14 25.97 13.07 -32.65
CA VAL A 14 24.64 13.30 -33.24
C VAL A 14 23.86 11.99 -33.29
N GLN A 15 24.46 10.90 -33.75
CA GLN A 15 23.81 9.58 -33.77
C GLN A 15 23.39 9.12 -32.37
N TYR A 16 24.24 9.31 -31.36
CA TYR A 16 23.91 8.97 -29.98
C TYR A 16 22.70 9.76 -29.46
N ARG A 17 22.63 11.05 -29.78
CA ARG A 17 21.50 11.90 -29.41
C ARG A 17 20.20 11.45 -30.09
N THR A 18 20.21 11.19 -31.39
CA THR A 18 19.03 10.68 -32.12
C THR A 18 18.57 9.34 -31.54
N ASN A 19 19.49 8.45 -31.19
CA ASN A 19 19.16 7.16 -30.57
C ASN A 19 18.51 7.32 -29.20
N LEU A 20 18.99 8.26 -28.38
CA LEU A 20 18.38 8.59 -27.08
C LEU A 20 16.99 9.18 -27.25
N GLU A 21 16.81 10.14 -28.15
CA GLU A 21 15.51 10.75 -28.42
C GLU A 21 14.48 9.70 -28.89
N ASN A 22 14.89 8.76 -29.74
CA ASN A 22 14.05 7.64 -30.15
C ASN A 22 13.68 6.72 -28.97
N ALA A 23 14.62 6.42 -28.07
CA ALA A 23 14.35 5.60 -26.89
C ALA A 23 13.39 6.30 -25.92
N ILE A 24 13.55 7.60 -25.70
CA ILE A 24 12.67 8.41 -24.87
C ILE A 24 11.26 8.44 -25.46
N ASN A 25 11.13 8.73 -26.76
CA ASN A 25 9.83 8.75 -27.43
C ASN A 25 9.12 7.39 -27.38
N LYS A 26 9.87 6.30 -27.49
CA LYS A 26 9.33 4.94 -27.33
C LYS A 26 8.79 4.71 -25.92
N LEU A 27 9.51 5.11 -24.88
CA LEU A 27 9.08 4.95 -23.48
C LEU A 27 7.89 5.85 -23.14
N LEU A 28 7.84 7.07 -23.67
CA LEU A 28 6.72 7.99 -23.49
C LEU A 28 5.47 7.54 -24.26
N GLY A 29 5.64 6.88 -25.41
CA GLY A 29 4.54 6.37 -26.23
C GLY A 29 3.98 5.03 -25.74
N THR A 30 4.71 4.28 -24.89
CA THR A 30 4.20 3.05 -24.30
C THR A 30 3.20 3.33 -23.17
N PRO A 31 2.11 2.56 -23.08
CA PRO A 31 1.18 2.67 -21.95
C PRO A 31 1.90 2.38 -20.63
N SER A 32 1.41 2.99 -19.55
CA SER A 32 1.92 2.74 -18.21
C SER A 32 1.88 1.25 -17.87
N ASN A 33 2.90 0.74 -17.20
CA ASN A 33 3.03 -0.66 -16.81
C ASN A 33 2.10 -1.06 -15.64
N TYR A 34 0.97 -0.36 -15.49
CA TYR A 34 -0.06 -0.69 -14.55
C TYR A 34 -1.45 -0.39 -15.12
N GLN A 35 -2.43 -1.18 -14.71
CA GLN A 35 -3.84 -0.98 -15.03
C GLN A 35 -4.65 -0.87 -13.74
N VAL A 36 -5.56 0.10 -13.68
CA VAL A 36 -6.54 0.20 -12.61
C VAL A 36 -7.81 -0.53 -13.05
N THR A 37 -8.20 -1.56 -12.33
CA THR A 37 -9.44 -2.30 -12.58
C THR A 37 -10.66 -1.49 -12.10
N VAL A 38 -11.85 -1.79 -12.60
CA VAL A 38 -13.11 -1.10 -12.23
C VAL A 38 -13.38 -1.15 -10.70
N GLU A 39 -12.84 -2.16 -10.02
CA GLU A 39 -12.90 -2.35 -8.56
C GLU A 39 -11.81 -1.59 -7.77
N GLY A 40 -11.01 -0.75 -8.43
CA GLY A 40 -9.93 0.02 -7.81
C GLY A 40 -8.65 -0.77 -7.48
N LYS A 41 -8.50 -1.98 -8.03
CA LYS A 41 -7.29 -2.80 -7.91
C LYS A 41 -6.22 -2.31 -8.90
N ILE A 42 -4.96 -2.29 -8.48
CA ILE A 42 -3.83 -1.93 -9.36
C ILE A 42 -3.14 -3.22 -9.80
N ILE A 43 -3.04 -3.43 -11.11
CA ILE A 43 -2.39 -4.60 -11.71
C ILE A 43 -1.13 -4.13 -12.41
N TYR A 44 0.04 -4.65 -12.04
CA TYR A 44 1.29 -4.38 -12.75
C TYR A 44 1.45 -5.35 -13.93
N LEU A 45 1.33 -4.86 -15.16
CA LEU A 45 1.23 -5.69 -16.37
C LEU A 45 2.44 -6.60 -16.58
N HIS A 46 3.65 -6.10 -16.30
CA HIS A 46 4.89 -6.87 -16.46
C HIS A 46 5.01 -8.07 -15.50
N SER A 47 4.45 -7.97 -14.29
CA SER A 47 4.62 -9.01 -13.26
C SER A 47 3.36 -9.81 -12.99
N GLY A 48 2.21 -9.37 -13.52
CA GLY A 48 0.88 -9.89 -13.15
C GLY A 48 0.51 -9.67 -11.68
N LYS A 49 1.35 -8.97 -10.89
CA LYS A 49 1.09 -8.76 -9.47
C LYS A 49 -0.08 -7.80 -9.30
N ILE A 50 -1.08 -8.26 -8.58
CA ILE A 50 -2.26 -7.48 -8.19
C ILE A 50 -1.96 -6.87 -6.82
N VAL A 51 -1.87 -5.55 -6.76
CA VAL A 51 -1.91 -4.82 -5.50
C VAL A 51 -3.35 -4.48 -5.22
N GLN A 52 -3.95 -5.25 -4.32
CA GLN A 52 -5.23 -4.89 -3.74
C GLN A 52 -5.00 -3.74 -2.77
N ASN A 53 -5.69 -2.63 -3.00
CA ASN A 53 -5.81 -1.60 -1.98
C ASN A 53 -6.71 -2.16 -0.87
N THR A 54 -6.12 -2.86 0.09
CA THR A 54 -6.85 -3.38 1.24
C THR A 54 -7.25 -2.18 2.09
N LYS A 55 -8.47 -1.65 1.85
CA LYS A 55 -9.07 -0.69 2.77
C LYS A 55 -8.97 -1.27 4.18
N SER A 56 -8.52 -0.43 5.11
CA SER A 56 -8.44 -0.81 6.51
C SER A 56 -9.81 -1.29 6.98
N LYS A 57 -9.90 -2.53 7.44
CA LYS A 57 -11.12 -3.03 8.09
C LYS A 57 -11.31 -2.30 9.41
N GLY A 58 -12.45 -1.62 9.55
CA GLY A 58 -12.86 -0.98 10.79
C GLY A 58 -13.04 -2.01 11.91
N VAL A 59 -12.90 -1.56 13.15
CA VAL A 59 -13.08 -2.39 14.34
C VAL A 59 -13.97 -1.69 15.35
N MET A 60 -14.76 -2.48 16.07
CA MET A 60 -15.62 -2.02 17.16
C MET A 60 -15.14 -2.61 18.48
N LEU A 61 -15.25 -1.80 19.53
CA LEU A 61 -15.00 -2.17 20.91
C LEU A 61 -16.33 -2.40 21.61
N ILE A 62 -16.48 -3.57 22.22
CA ILE A 62 -17.72 -4.07 22.80
C ILE A 62 -17.49 -4.35 24.29
N ASN A 63 -18.45 -4.01 25.15
CA ASN A 63 -18.40 -4.38 26.58
C ASN A 63 -18.82 -5.84 26.82
N GLU A 64 -18.78 -6.29 28.07
CA GLU A 64 -19.23 -7.64 28.46
C GLU A 64 -20.74 -7.87 28.21
N MET A 65 -21.54 -6.80 28.18
CA MET A 65 -22.98 -6.84 27.91
C MET A 65 -23.32 -6.89 26.41
N GLY A 66 -22.30 -6.82 25.53
CA GLY A 66 -22.49 -6.86 24.08
C GLY A 66 -22.76 -5.50 23.42
N GLU A 67 -22.69 -4.41 24.18
CA GLU A 67 -22.93 -3.05 23.68
C GLU A 67 -21.67 -2.46 23.04
N VAL A 68 -21.86 -1.77 21.91
CA VAL A 68 -20.76 -1.08 21.21
C VAL A 68 -20.41 0.19 21.97
N VAL A 69 -19.21 0.21 22.52
CA VAL A 69 -18.67 1.36 23.27
C VAL A 69 -18.07 2.38 22.31
N LYS A 70 -17.37 1.90 21.28
CA LYS A 70 -16.68 2.76 20.32
C LYS A 70 -16.36 2.02 19.04
N THR A 71 -16.38 2.74 17.92
CA THR A 71 -15.93 2.26 16.60
C THR A 71 -14.65 2.98 16.18
N PHE A 72 -13.85 2.31 15.36
CA PHE A 72 -12.59 2.81 14.85
C PHE A 72 -12.43 2.44 13.38
N ASP A 73 -11.84 3.33 12.58
CA ASP A 73 -11.59 3.11 11.15
C ASP A 73 -10.54 2.02 10.90
N SER A 74 -9.72 1.70 11.91
CA SER A 74 -8.70 0.65 11.80
C SER A 74 -8.34 0.01 13.14
N GLY A 75 -7.88 -1.24 13.05
CA GLY A 75 -7.24 -1.92 14.18
C GLY A 75 -6.02 -1.17 14.73
N SER A 76 -5.31 -0.39 13.91
CA SER A 76 -4.18 0.43 14.34
C SER A 76 -4.60 1.61 15.22
N VAL A 77 -5.72 2.26 14.89
CA VAL A 77 -6.27 3.35 15.71
C VAL A 77 -6.81 2.80 17.03
N CYS A 78 -7.48 1.65 16.99
CA CYS A 78 -7.91 0.93 18.19
C CYS A 78 -6.72 0.55 19.09
N ALA A 79 -5.62 0.05 18.50
CA ALA A 79 -4.39 -0.27 19.22
C ALA A 79 -3.82 0.94 19.97
N LYS A 80 -3.75 2.11 19.31
CA LYS A 80 -3.29 3.36 19.92
C LYS A 80 -4.21 3.79 21.08
N TYR A 81 -5.52 3.69 20.89
CA TYR A 81 -6.50 4.05 21.92
C TYR A 81 -6.37 3.17 23.17
N LEU A 82 -6.18 1.86 22.98
CA LEU A 82 -6.08 0.88 24.07
C LEU A 82 -4.67 0.78 24.67
N GLY A 83 -3.66 1.45 24.09
CA GLY A 83 -2.27 1.35 24.52
C GLY A 83 -1.63 -0.03 24.30
N ILE A 84 -2.14 -0.81 23.33
CA ILE A 84 -1.65 -2.17 23.04
C ILE A 84 -1.03 -2.27 21.65
N GLY A 85 -0.19 -3.28 21.43
CA GLY A 85 0.39 -3.54 20.12
C GLY A 85 -0.66 -3.93 19.06
N ARG A 86 -0.44 -3.50 17.81
CA ARG A 86 -1.32 -3.83 16.67
C ARG A 86 -1.55 -5.34 16.53
N THR A 87 -0.49 -6.14 16.69
CA THR A 87 -0.55 -7.60 16.62
C THR A 87 -1.45 -8.20 17.72
N SER A 88 -1.47 -7.58 18.90
CA SER A 88 -2.32 -7.97 20.03
C SER A 88 -3.80 -7.76 19.69
N VAL A 89 -4.15 -6.63 19.05
CA VAL A 89 -5.52 -6.36 18.57
C VAL A 89 -6.00 -7.48 17.64
N TYR A 90 -5.24 -7.80 16.59
CA TYR A 90 -5.65 -8.83 15.63
C TYR A 90 -5.65 -10.24 16.24
N SER A 91 -4.71 -10.53 17.14
CA SER A 91 -4.70 -11.80 17.90
C SER A 91 -5.96 -11.94 18.77
N LYS A 92 -6.37 -10.86 19.45
CA LYS A 92 -7.58 -10.86 20.29
C LYS A 92 -8.87 -10.91 19.48
N ILE A 93 -8.91 -10.28 18.30
CA ILE A 93 -10.00 -10.45 17.34
C ILE A 93 -10.13 -11.92 16.93
N LYS A 94 -9.00 -12.59 16.61
CA LYS A 94 -9.00 -13.99 16.16
C LYS A 94 -9.35 -14.97 17.28
N THR A 95 -8.84 -14.73 18.49
CA THR A 95 -9.03 -15.61 19.65
C THR A 95 -10.27 -15.26 20.48
N ASN A 96 -10.97 -14.18 20.12
CA ASN A 96 -12.09 -13.61 20.87
C ASN A 96 -11.78 -13.40 22.37
N LYS A 97 -10.55 -12.99 22.68
CA LYS A 97 -10.10 -12.76 24.06
C LYS A 97 -10.34 -11.31 24.48
N PRO A 98 -10.70 -11.06 25.75
CA PRO A 98 -10.89 -9.71 26.25
C PRO A 98 -9.58 -8.91 26.31
N VAL A 99 -9.70 -7.60 26.19
CA VAL A 99 -8.69 -6.58 26.53
C VAL A 99 -9.10 -5.94 27.84
N LEU A 100 -8.18 -5.90 28.79
CA LEU A 100 -8.34 -5.08 29.98
C LEU A 100 -8.02 -3.63 29.63
N PHE A 101 -8.98 -2.73 29.80
CA PHE A 101 -8.81 -1.29 29.59
C PHE A 101 -9.61 -0.55 30.67
N ASN A 102 -9.01 0.43 31.35
CA ASN A 102 -9.64 1.14 32.48
C ASN A 102 -10.28 0.21 33.53
N ASN A 103 -9.59 -0.89 33.87
CA ASN A 103 -10.06 -1.90 34.83
C ASN A 103 -11.38 -2.61 34.45
N LYS A 104 -11.76 -2.56 33.16
CA LYS A 104 -12.92 -3.26 32.60
C LYS A 104 -12.48 -4.11 31.41
N ASN A 105 -13.17 -5.22 31.18
CA ASN A 105 -12.91 -6.05 30.01
C ASN A 105 -13.72 -5.56 28.82
N TYR A 106 -13.05 -5.52 27.67
CA TYR A 106 -13.66 -5.20 26.39
C TYR A 106 -13.28 -6.22 25.33
N PHE A 107 -14.17 -6.46 24.39
CA PHE A 107 -13.94 -7.32 23.23
C PHE A 107 -13.76 -6.46 21.99
N ILE A 108 -12.85 -6.89 21.09
CA ILE A 108 -12.65 -6.22 19.81
C ILE A 108 -13.24 -7.10 18.72
N LYS A 109 -14.17 -6.56 17.93
CA LYS A 109 -14.73 -7.25 16.75
C LYS A 109 -14.49 -6.43 15.48
N PRO A 110 -14.29 -7.08 14.32
CA PRO A 110 -14.27 -6.38 13.05
C PRO A 110 -15.68 -5.86 12.72
N ILE A 111 -15.76 -4.68 12.14
CA ILE A 111 -16.99 -4.21 11.50
C ILE A 111 -17.14 -5.05 10.22
N LYS A 112 -18.25 -5.76 10.11
CA LYS A 112 -18.60 -6.44 8.85
C LYS A 112 -19.22 -5.38 7.94
N ASP A 113 -18.65 -5.25 6.74
CA ASP A 113 -19.33 -4.63 5.60
C ASP A 113 -20.54 -5.47 5.19
#